data_AF-A0A661RLF5-F1
#
_entry.id   AF-A0A661RLF5-F1
#
_cell.length_a   1.000
_cell.length_b   1.000
_cell.length_c   1.000
_cell.angle_alpha   90.00
_cell.angle_beta   90.00
_cell.angle_gamma   90.00
#
_symmetry.space_group_name_H-M   'P 1'
#
loop_
_entity.id
_entity.type
_entity.pdbx_description
1 polymer ?
#
loop_
_entity_poly.entity_id
_entity_poly.type
_entity_poly.pdbx_seq_one_letter_code
_entity_poly.pdbx_strand_id
1 'polypeptide(L)'
;MTEETNDVVEQEKESAPNELDMLKERANIMGITFHPNIGVDKLKAKILEKTEPKVKSAITQDTLDEEIKTIAAAGVAYDGLIGSPESPAQRAARKRHEALRLVRVRVSDMNPINSNLKGALFSVGNSKLGMIKKFVPFNAENGWHVPNIILREMQSKKYMAHYEVRIGGKRVKRHKLIPQYAIEIMPPLTAKELDELKQRQIIAGN
;
A
#
# COMPACT_ATOMS: atom_id res chain seq x y z
N MET A 1 -57.04 28.27 -60.45
CA MET A 1 -56.09 28.13 -61.57
C MET A 1 -54.71 28.30 -60.99
N THR A 2 -53.84 27.33 -61.29
CA THR A 2 -52.35 27.40 -61.31
C THR A 2 -51.69 27.76 -59.99
N GLU A 3 -51.10 26.82 -59.25
CA GLU A 3 -49.78 26.17 -59.47
C GLU A 3 -48.60 27.16 -59.46
N GLU A 4 -47.50 26.67 -58.87
CA GLU A 4 -46.14 27.25 -58.79
C GLU A 4 -45.93 28.25 -57.64
N THR A 5 -44.94 28.13 -56.75
CA THR A 5 -43.75 27.27 -56.60
C THR A 5 -43.24 27.58 -55.19
N ASN A 6 -42.98 26.58 -54.35
CA ASN A 6 -42.10 26.76 -53.21
C ASN A 6 -41.23 25.50 -53.09
N ASP A 7 -39.98 25.66 -53.52
CA ASP A 7 -38.91 24.69 -53.40
C ASP A 7 -37.74 25.39 -52.71
N VAL A 8 -36.87 24.59 -52.09
CA VAL A 8 -35.58 24.95 -51.46
C VAL A 8 -35.71 25.49 -50.01
N VAL A 9 -35.20 24.87 -48.92
CA VAL A 9 -34.20 23.80 -48.76
C VAL A 9 -34.18 23.26 -47.30
N GLU A 10 -33.89 21.95 -47.22
CA GLU A 10 -33.16 21.10 -46.23
C GLU A 10 -33.07 21.53 -44.76
N GLN A 11 -33.56 20.71 -43.82
CA GLN A 11 -32.94 19.50 -43.24
C GLN A 11 -31.66 19.75 -42.45
N GLU A 12 -31.75 19.63 -41.12
CA GLU A 12 -30.82 18.83 -40.30
C GLU A 12 -31.60 18.19 -39.12
N LYS A 13 -31.62 16.86 -39.04
CA LYS A 13 -31.95 16.11 -37.83
C LYS A 13 -30.84 15.09 -37.58
N GLU A 14 -29.94 15.46 -36.69
CA GLU A 14 -29.03 14.60 -35.95
C GLU A 14 -29.74 13.33 -35.45
N SER A 15 -29.26 12.15 -35.84
CA SER A 15 -29.64 10.88 -35.22
C SER A 15 -28.47 10.33 -34.40
N ALA A 16 -28.69 10.15 -33.10
CA ALA A 16 -27.71 9.58 -32.18
C ALA A 16 -27.13 8.24 -32.68
N PRO A 17 -25.85 7.94 -32.38
CA PRO A 17 -25.25 6.65 -32.71
C PRO A 17 -25.94 5.53 -31.93
N ASN A 18 -26.35 4.49 -32.66
CA ASN A 18 -27.06 3.32 -32.14
C ASN A 18 -26.13 2.50 -31.22
N GLU A 19 -26.64 1.97 -30.10
CA GLU A 19 -25.85 1.21 -29.09
C GLU A 19 -25.05 0.05 -29.71
N LEU A 20 -25.60 -0.53 -30.79
CA LEU A 20 -25.03 -1.65 -31.52
C LEU A 20 -23.73 -1.26 -32.26
N ASP A 21 -23.64 -0.04 -32.78
CA ASP A 21 -22.47 0.42 -33.54
C ASP A 21 -21.27 0.67 -32.61
N MET A 22 -21.51 1.25 -31.43
CA MET A 22 -20.48 1.40 -30.39
C MET A 22 -19.92 0.04 -29.94
N LEU A 23 -20.76 -1.00 -29.85
CA LEU A 23 -20.33 -2.34 -29.48
C LEU A 23 -19.54 -3.03 -30.59
N LYS A 24 -19.87 -2.78 -31.86
CA LYS A 24 -19.12 -3.28 -33.02
C LYS A 24 -17.74 -2.65 -33.10
N GLU A 25 -17.63 -1.34 -32.89
CA GLU A 25 -16.35 -0.64 -32.83
C GLU A 25 -15.47 -1.18 -31.70
N ARG A 26 -16.03 -1.34 -30.50
CA ARG A 26 -15.33 -1.94 -29.36
C ARG A 26 -14.86 -3.37 -29.66
N ALA A 27 -15.70 -4.18 -30.29
CA ALA A 27 -15.35 -5.55 -30.69
C ALA A 27 -14.23 -5.57 -31.75
N ASN A 28 -14.25 -4.65 -32.72
CA ASN A 28 -13.20 -4.51 -33.74
C ASN A 28 -11.86 -4.09 -33.13
N ILE A 29 -11.86 -3.13 -32.20
CA ILE A 29 -10.65 -2.72 -31.46
C ILE A 29 -10.07 -3.90 -30.67
N MET A 30 -10.93 -4.72 -30.07
CA MET A 30 -10.54 -5.93 -29.33
C MET A 30 -10.24 -7.14 -30.23
N GLY A 31 -10.33 -7.00 -31.55
CA GLY A 31 -10.03 -8.06 -32.52
C GLY A 31 -11.01 -9.25 -32.48
N ILE A 32 -12.25 -9.04 -32.03
CA ILE A 32 -13.28 -10.08 -31.92
C ILE A 32 -14.04 -10.18 -33.24
N THR A 33 -14.02 -11.34 -33.88
CA THR A 33 -14.80 -11.58 -35.10
C THR A 33 -16.28 -11.82 -34.79
N PHE A 34 -17.16 -11.08 -35.48
CA PHE A 34 -18.60 -11.19 -35.34
C PHE A 34 -19.31 -11.20 -36.70
N HIS A 35 -20.55 -11.68 -36.72
CA HIS A 35 -21.37 -11.70 -37.93
C HIS A 35 -21.99 -10.31 -38.17
N PRO A 36 -22.07 -9.78 -39.40
CA PRO A 36 -22.56 -8.43 -39.70
C PRO A 36 -23.93 -8.07 -39.07
N ASN A 37 -24.79 -9.08 -38.90
CA ASN A 37 -26.13 -8.98 -38.32
C ASN A 37 -26.26 -9.64 -36.91
N ILE A 38 -25.25 -9.49 -36.05
CA ILE A 38 -25.26 -10.01 -34.67
C ILE A 38 -26.14 -9.15 -33.75
N GLY A 39 -26.92 -9.80 -32.89
CA GLY A 39 -27.71 -9.11 -31.86
C GLY A 39 -26.85 -8.59 -30.70
N VAL A 40 -27.33 -7.53 -30.03
CA VAL A 40 -26.66 -6.81 -28.94
C VAL A 40 -26.20 -7.75 -27.81
N ASP A 41 -27.08 -8.66 -27.36
CA ASP A 41 -26.78 -9.57 -26.24
C ASP A 41 -25.65 -10.55 -26.57
N LYS A 42 -25.64 -11.08 -27.80
CA LYS A 42 -24.59 -12.01 -28.25
C LYS A 42 -23.24 -11.32 -28.42
N LEU A 43 -23.23 -10.05 -28.84
CA LEU A 43 -22.00 -9.28 -28.97
C LEU A 43 -21.43 -8.92 -27.60
N LYS A 44 -22.28 -8.53 -26.63
CA LYS A 44 -21.88 -8.31 -25.23
C LYS A 44 -21.28 -9.57 -24.59
N ALA A 45 -21.90 -10.73 -24.78
CA ALA A 45 -21.38 -12.00 -24.25
C ALA A 45 -19.99 -12.35 -24.82
N LYS A 46 -19.76 -12.15 -26.12
CA LYS A 46 -18.45 -12.39 -26.74
C LYS A 46 -17.36 -11.43 -26.26
N ILE A 47 -17.70 -10.16 -26.05
CA ILE A 47 -16.78 -9.17 -25.49
C ILE A 47 -16.40 -9.54 -24.06
N LEU A 48 -17.37 -9.97 -23.24
CA LEU A 48 -17.13 -10.40 -21.86
C LEU A 48 -16.27 -11.66 -21.82
N GLU A 49 -16.56 -12.68 -22.64
CA GLU A 49 -15.79 -13.93 -22.71
C GLU A 49 -14.32 -13.68 -23.10
N LYS A 50 -14.04 -12.62 -23.87
CA LYS A 50 -12.68 -12.26 -24.26
C LYS A 50 -11.98 -11.36 -23.24
N THR A 51 -12.74 -10.53 -22.52
CA THR A 51 -12.23 -9.63 -21.47
C THR A 51 -11.90 -10.39 -20.20
N GLU A 52 -12.64 -11.45 -19.89
CA GLU A 52 -12.32 -12.37 -18.81
C GLU A 52 -11.38 -13.46 -19.33
N PRO A 53 -10.07 -13.44 -19.01
CA PRO A 53 -9.20 -14.53 -19.39
C PRO A 53 -9.71 -15.81 -18.72
N LYS A 54 -10.00 -16.84 -19.52
CA LYS A 54 -10.37 -18.20 -19.08
C LYS A 54 -9.32 -18.76 -18.10
N VAL A 55 -9.46 -18.46 -16.82
CA VAL A 55 -9.08 -19.37 -15.74
C VAL A 55 -10.21 -20.39 -15.66
N LYS A 56 -10.12 -21.44 -16.47
CA LYS A 56 -10.92 -22.66 -16.21
C LYS A 56 -10.33 -23.31 -14.96
N SER A 57 -10.74 -22.85 -13.78
CA SER A 57 -10.67 -23.65 -12.55
C SER A 57 -12.02 -24.30 -12.36
N ALA A 58 -12.07 -25.61 -12.52
CA ALA A 58 -13.16 -26.43 -12.02
C ALA A 58 -13.19 -26.27 -10.49
N ILE A 59 -14.10 -25.42 -9.99
CA ILE A 59 -14.42 -25.30 -8.58
C ILE A 59 -15.94 -25.30 -8.53
N THR A 60 -16.51 -26.46 -8.24
CA THR A 60 -17.93 -26.60 -7.94
C THR A 60 -18.15 -26.03 -6.53
N GLN A 61 -19.28 -25.35 -6.31
CA GLN A 61 -19.65 -24.70 -5.05
C GLN A 61 -19.43 -25.61 -3.82
N ASP A 62 -19.61 -26.93 -3.98
CA ASP A 62 -19.49 -27.92 -2.90
C ASP A 62 -18.08 -28.10 -2.33
N THR A 63 -17.00 -27.79 -3.09
CA THR A 63 -15.62 -27.89 -2.56
C THR A 63 -15.20 -26.68 -1.74
N LEU A 64 -15.84 -25.52 -1.97
CA LEU A 64 -15.59 -24.30 -1.20
C LEU A 64 -16.19 -24.40 0.21
N ASP A 65 -17.37 -25.00 0.34
CA ASP A 65 -18.06 -25.11 1.63
C ASP A 65 -17.37 -26.09 2.60
N GLU A 66 -16.73 -27.14 2.08
CA GLU A 66 -15.91 -28.09 2.86
C GLU A 66 -14.57 -27.48 3.32
N GLU A 67 -13.89 -26.69 2.48
CA GLU A 67 -12.67 -25.94 2.87
C GLU A 67 -12.97 -24.83 3.87
N ILE A 68 -14.10 -24.13 3.75
CA ILE A 68 -14.54 -23.09 4.70
C ILE A 68 -14.82 -23.71 6.09
N LYS A 69 -15.40 -24.91 6.13
CA LYS A 69 -15.74 -25.61 7.40
C LYS A 69 -14.51 -26.18 8.10
N THR A 70 -13.51 -26.64 7.36
CA THR A 70 -12.24 -27.12 7.91
C THR A 70 -11.34 -25.98 8.40
N ILE A 71 -11.36 -24.82 7.75
CA ILE A 71 -10.67 -23.60 8.22
C ILE A 71 -11.36 -23.01 9.47
N ALA A 72 -12.69 -23.08 9.56
CA ALA A 72 -13.44 -22.67 10.74
C ALA A 72 -13.12 -23.52 11.99
N ALA A 73 -12.81 -24.81 11.82
CA ALA A 73 -12.36 -25.69 12.90
C ALA A 73 -10.91 -25.42 13.34
N ALA A 74 -10.08 -24.83 12.48
CA ALA A 74 -8.67 -24.52 12.74
C ALA A 74 -8.44 -23.20 13.51
N GLY A 75 -9.50 -22.51 13.96
CA GLY A 75 -9.38 -21.36 14.87
C GLY A 75 -8.79 -20.09 14.25
N VAL A 76 -8.80 -19.95 12.92
CA VAL A 76 -8.51 -18.67 12.25
C VAL A 76 -9.83 -17.98 11.96
N ALA A 77 -10.38 -17.32 12.98
CA ALA A 77 -11.59 -16.53 12.83
C ALA A 77 -11.36 -15.40 11.80
N TYR A 78 -12.13 -15.38 10.72
CA TYR A 78 -12.33 -14.19 9.90
C TYR A 78 -13.16 -13.20 10.71
N ASP A 79 -12.49 -12.52 11.64
CA ASP A 79 -13.03 -11.48 12.50
C ASP A 79 -13.21 -10.21 11.66
N GLY A 80 -14.41 -10.05 11.10
CA GLY A 80 -14.70 -8.99 10.15
C GLY A 80 -16.18 -8.75 9.91
N LEU A 81 -17.04 -8.90 10.92
CA LEU A 81 -18.32 -8.20 10.90
C LEU A 81 -18.05 -6.71 11.22
N ILE A 82 -18.28 -5.87 10.22
CA ILE A 82 -18.29 -4.42 10.32
C ILE A 82 -19.31 -4.04 11.40
N GLY A 83 -18.85 -3.74 12.63
CA GLY A 83 -19.67 -3.10 13.67
C GLY A 83 -19.67 -3.73 15.07
N SER A 84 -19.08 -4.90 15.30
CA SER A 84 -18.97 -5.42 16.68
C SER A 84 -17.79 -4.79 17.43
N PRO A 85 -17.96 -4.31 18.68
CA PRO A 85 -16.85 -3.75 19.45
C PRO A 85 -15.82 -4.85 19.77
N GLU A 86 -14.58 -4.66 19.31
CA GLU A 86 -13.47 -5.57 19.59
C GLU A 86 -13.38 -5.91 21.09
N SER A 87 -13.25 -7.20 21.39
CA SER A 87 -12.93 -7.69 22.73
C SER A 87 -11.62 -7.04 23.24
N PRO A 88 -11.47 -6.80 24.56
CA PRO A 88 -10.23 -6.26 25.13
C PRO A 88 -8.97 -7.07 24.75
N ALA A 89 -9.11 -8.40 24.61
CA ALA A 89 -8.02 -9.29 24.20
C ALA A 89 -7.64 -9.09 22.72
N GLN A 90 -8.63 -9.03 21.83
CA GLN A 90 -8.43 -8.75 20.40
C GLN A 90 -7.76 -7.39 20.20
N ARG A 91 -8.20 -6.36 20.93
CA ARG A 91 -7.60 -5.01 20.88
C ARG A 91 -6.15 -5.01 21.35
N ALA A 92 -5.81 -5.79 22.39
CA ALA A 92 -4.44 -5.91 22.88
C ALA A 92 -3.54 -6.62 21.85
N ALA A 93 -4.04 -7.69 21.23
CA ALA A 93 -3.34 -8.41 20.17
C ALA A 93 -3.10 -7.51 18.94
N ARG A 94 -4.10 -6.75 18.49
CA ARG A 94 -3.97 -5.79 17.39
C ARG A 94 -2.89 -4.74 17.66
N LYS A 95 -2.93 -4.10 18.84
CA LYS A 95 -1.92 -3.11 19.24
C LYS A 95 -0.52 -3.71 19.36
N ARG A 96 -0.42 -4.96 19.82
CA ARG A 96 0.85 -5.69 19.87
C ARG A 96 1.40 -5.95 18.48
N HIS A 97 0.57 -6.42 17.56
CA HIS A 97 0.96 -6.64 16.18
C HIS A 97 1.37 -5.32 15.50
N GLU A 98 0.60 -4.25 15.67
CA GLU A 98 0.90 -2.92 15.13
C GLU A 98 2.23 -2.35 15.67
N ALA A 99 2.51 -2.53 16.96
CA ALA A 99 3.72 -2.04 17.61
C ALA A 99 4.98 -2.83 17.21
N LEU A 100 4.83 -4.15 17.01
CA LEU A 100 5.91 -5.06 16.62
C LEU A 100 6.13 -5.13 15.10
N ARG A 101 5.22 -4.56 14.30
CA ARG A 101 5.36 -4.48 12.85
C ARG A 101 6.73 -3.92 12.47
N LEU A 102 7.46 -4.66 11.66
CA LEU A 102 8.78 -4.24 11.18
C LEU A 102 8.64 -3.23 10.05
N VAL A 103 9.40 -2.15 10.16
CA VAL A 103 9.49 -1.10 9.13
C VAL A 103 10.94 -0.96 8.73
N ARG A 104 11.18 -0.97 7.41
CA ARG A 104 12.52 -0.74 6.86
C ARG A 104 12.81 0.76 6.89
N VAL A 105 13.88 1.14 7.57
CA VAL A 105 14.26 2.54 7.75
C VAL A 105 15.75 2.74 7.51
N ARG A 106 16.09 3.91 6.97
CA ARG A 106 17.45 4.45 6.99
C ARG A 106 17.46 5.59 7.99
N VAL A 107 18.44 5.57 8.91
CA VAL A 107 18.52 6.50 10.04
C VAL A 107 19.86 7.21 10.01
N SER A 108 19.84 8.53 10.17
CA SER A 108 21.03 9.38 10.33
C SER A 108 20.90 10.20 11.62
N ASP A 109 21.95 10.24 12.45
CA ASP A 109 21.97 11.08 13.67
C ASP A 109 22.41 12.51 13.31
N MET A 110 21.55 13.48 13.62
CA MET A 110 21.78 14.92 13.39
C MET A 110 22.48 15.59 14.58
N ASN A 111 22.65 14.90 15.70
CA ASN A 111 23.35 15.46 16.85
C ASN A 111 24.87 15.42 16.62
N PRO A 112 25.56 16.58 16.55
CA PRO A 112 27.00 16.61 16.32
C PRO A 112 27.82 15.94 17.42
N ILE A 113 27.30 15.81 18.65
CA ILE A 113 27.99 15.12 19.75
C ILE A 113 28.12 13.62 19.46
N ASN A 114 27.15 13.05 18.76
CA ASN A 114 27.04 11.62 18.49
C ASN A 114 27.46 11.25 17.06
N SER A 115 28.07 12.16 16.31
CA SER A 115 28.42 11.97 14.89
C SER A 115 29.32 10.76 14.65
N ASN A 116 30.13 10.39 15.63
CA ASN A 116 31.09 9.28 15.52
C ASN A 116 30.48 7.91 15.86
N LEU A 117 29.22 7.86 16.31
CA LEU A 117 28.57 6.60 16.65
C LEU A 117 28.10 5.87 15.40
N LYS A 118 28.37 4.56 15.33
CA LYS A 118 27.92 3.69 14.23
C LYS A 118 26.44 3.29 14.34
N GLY A 119 25.82 3.54 15.48
CA GLY A 119 24.45 3.18 15.79
C GLY A 119 24.14 3.39 17.26
N ALA A 120 22.87 3.18 17.62
CA ALA A 120 22.41 3.28 19.00
C ALA A 120 21.53 2.08 19.39
N LEU A 121 21.63 1.69 20.66
CA LEU A 121 20.73 0.72 21.26
C LEU A 121 19.48 1.44 21.75
N PHE A 122 18.32 1.07 21.20
CA PHE A 122 17.03 1.57 21.65
C PHE A 122 16.37 0.55 22.55
N SER A 123 15.92 1.01 23.72
CA SER A 123 15.13 0.22 24.67
C SER A 123 13.83 0.96 24.90
N VAL A 124 12.73 0.44 24.37
CA VAL A 124 11.40 1.03 24.49
C VAL A 124 10.47 -0.01 25.07
N GLY A 125 9.71 0.36 26.10
CA GLY A 125 8.79 -0.57 26.72
C GLY A 125 7.52 0.10 27.21
N ASN A 126 6.47 -0.70 27.28
CA ASN A 126 5.23 -0.33 27.95
C ASN A 126 4.71 -1.52 28.75
N SER A 127 3.77 -1.28 29.66
CA SER A 127 3.22 -2.33 30.53
C SER A 127 2.58 -3.49 29.77
N LYS A 128 2.09 -3.28 28.52
CA LYS A 128 1.35 -4.29 27.74
C LYS A 128 2.23 -5.13 26.80
N LEU A 129 3.35 -4.58 26.34
CA LEU A 129 4.25 -5.18 25.35
C LEU A 129 5.56 -5.66 25.97
N GLY A 130 5.85 -5.24 27.21
CA GLY A 130 7.14 -5.45 27.84
C GLY A 130 8.19 -4.49 27.30
N MET A 131 9.46 -4.81 27.54
CA MET A 131 10.60 -4.05 27.01
C MET A 131 11.11 -4.67 25.70
N ILE A 132 11.20 -3.86 24.66
CA ILE A 132 11.73 -4.23 23.35
C ILE A 132 13.05 -3.47 23.18
N LYS A 133 14.13 -4.23 22.96
CA LYS A 133 15.48 -3.69 22.77
C LYS A 133 16.00 -4.06 21.38
N LYS A 134 16.48 -3.08 20.62
CA LYS A 134 17.08 -3.31 19.30
C LYS A 134 18.21 -2.33 19.05
N PHE A 135 19.34 -2.85 18.58
CA PHE A 135 20.41 -2.00 18.05
C PHE A 135 20.05 -1.56 16.63
N VAL A 136 20.12 -0.24 16.39
CA VAL A 136 19.85 0.37 15.09
C VAL A 136 21.13 1.02 14.59
N PRO A 137 21.72 0.52 13.49
CA PRO A 137 22.88 1.13 12.86
C PRO A 137 22.48 2.44 12.15
N PHE A 138 23.36 3.42 12.17
CA PHE A 138 23.20 4.67 11.45
C PHE A 138 23.83 4.56 10.05
N ASN A 139 23.25 5.27 9.08
CA ASN A 139 23.71 5.35 7.69
C ASN A 139 23.87 4.00 6.99
N ALA A 140 23.04 3.00 7.34
CA ALA A 140 23.01 1.73 6.62
C ALA A 140 22.40 1.91 5.21
N GLU A 141 23.19 1.63 4.17
CA GLU A 141 22.78 1.81 2.76
C GLU A 141 21.54 0.97 2.42
N ASN A 142 21.54 -0.31 2.80
CA ASN A 142 20.44 -1.25 2.56
C ASN A 142 19.24 -1.05 3.51
N GLY A 143 19.33 -0.11 4.45
CA GLY A 143 18.36 0.09 5.52
C GLY A 143 18.34 -1.00 6.57
N TRP A 144 17.59 -0.74 7.63
CA TRP A 144 17.44 -1.63 8.78
C TRP A 144 15.98 -1.82 9.13
N HIS A 145 15.60 -3.05 9.51
CA HIS A 145 14.25 -3.35 9.97
C HIS A 145 14.12 -3.08 11.46
N VAL A 146 13.22 -2.17 11.81
CA VAL A 146 13.00 -1.73 13.19
C VAL A 146 11.51 -1.90 13.55
N PRO A 147 11.18 -2.37 14.76
CA PRO A 147 9.80 -2.38 15.25
C PRO A 147 9.19 -0.98 15.25
N ASN A 148 7.92 -0.85 14.86
CA ASN A 148 7.20 0.41 14.77
C ASN A 148 7.20 1.22 16.09
N ILE A 149 7.19 0.55 17.24
CA ILE A 149 7.32 1.24 18.54
C ILE A 149 8.68 1.97 18.70
N ILE A 150 9.78 1.38 18.22
CA ILE A 150 11.10 2.02 18.25
C ILE A 150 11.16 3.15 17.22
N LEU A 151 10.54 2.98 16.05
CA LEU A 151 10.41 4.05 15.06
C LEU A 151 9.72 5.28 15.65
N ARG A 152 8.60 5.09 16.36
CA ARG A 152 7.87 6.16 17.05
C ARG A 152 8.73 6.87 18.10
N GLU A 153 9.54 6.12 18.84
CA GLU A 153 10.49 6.69 19.80
C GLU A 153 11.61 7.49 19.12
N MET A 154 12.16 7.00 18.00
CA MET A 154 13.17 7.75 17.26
C MET A 154 12.60 9.06 16.70
N GLN A 155 11.34 9.04 16.24
CA GLN A 155 10.65 10.25 15.76
C GLN A 155 10.35 11.26 16.88
N SER A 156 10.11 10.80 18.10
CA SER A 156 9.84 11.68 19.24
C SER A 156 11.10 12.34 19.80
N LYS A 157 12.27 11.69 19.66
CA LYS A 157 13.54 12.18 20.20
C LYS A 157 14.01 13.46 19.53
N LYS A 158 14.33 14.45 20.38
CA LYS A 158 14.88 15.76 20.00
C LYS A 158 16.14 16.03 20.79
N TYR A 159 17.04 16.80 20.20
CA TYR A 159 18.22 17.33 20.87
C TYR A 159 18.14 18.85 20.94
N MET A 160 18.85 19.43 21.91
CA MET A 160 18.97 20.87 22.06
C MET A 160 20.11 21.38 21.18
N ALA A 161 19.76 22.09 20.10
CA ALA A 161 20.72 22.75 19.23
C ALA A 161 20.97 24.17 19.73
N HIS A 162 22.24 24.51 19.98
CA HIS A 162 22.67 25.86 20.34
C HIS A 162 22.99 26.67 19.08
N TYR A 163 22.50 27.90 19.01
CA TYR A 163 22.78 28.82 17.92
C TYR A 163 22.97 30.25 18.46
N GLU A 164 23.78 31.04 17.77
CA GLU A 164 24.04 32.44 18.13
C GLU A 164 23.15 33.38 17.32
N VAL A 165 22.43 34.27 18.00
CA VAL A 165 21.65 35.33 17.36
C VAL A 165 22.22 36.68 17.77
N ARG A 166 22.33 37.62 16.83
CA ARG A 166 22.65 39.01 17.13
C ARG A 166 21.37 39.76 17.45
N ILE A 167 21.23 40.25 18.68
CA ILE A 167 20.11 41.09 19.13
C ILE A 167 20.73 42.38 19.67
N GLY A 168 20.40 43.52 19.06
CA GLY A 168 20.92 44.83 19.49
C GLY A 168 22.45 44.92 19.50
N GLY A 169 23.12 44.34 18.49
CA GLY A 169 24.59 44.36 18.38
C GLY A 169 25.35 43.38 19.28
N LYS A 170 24.69 42.68 20.20
CA LYS A 170 25.30 41.66 21.07
C LYS A 170 24.99 40.25 20.58
N ARG A 171 25.99 39.36 20.63
CA ARG A 171 25.80 37.92 20.37
C ARG A 171 25.19 37.26 21.59
N VAL A 172 23.97 36.73 21.44
CA VAL A 172 23.25 36.00 22.48
C VAL A 172 23.12 34.54 22.04
N LYS A 173 23.54 33.61 22.89
CA LYS A 173 23.32 32.18 22.67
C LYS A 173 21.86 31.84 22.94
N ARG A 174 21.20 31.23 21.96
CA ARG A 174 19.85 30.68 22.06
C ARG A 174 19.91 29.18 21.85
N HIS A 175 18.82 28.50 22.19
CA HIS A 175 18.66 27.07 21.98
C HIS A 175 17.33 26.77 21.29
N LYS A 176 17.29 25.70 20.51
CA LYS A 176 16.07 25.17 19.89
C LYS A 176 16.08 23.65 19.99
N LEU A 177 14.90 23.05 20.22
CA LEU A 177 14.74 21.61 20.14
C LEU A 177 14.53 21.19 18.68
N ILE A 178 15.44 20.36 18.17
CA ILE A 178 15.43 19.85 16.79
C ILE A 178 15.34 18.31 16.86
N PRO A 179 14.64 17.63 15.93
CA PRO A 179 14.65 16.17 15.85
C PRO A 179 16.08 15.62 15.83
N GLN A 180 16.36 14.60 16.64
CA GLN A 180 17.69 14.01 16.72
C GLN A 180 18.01 13.17 15.49
N TYR A 181 17.04 12.42 14.97
CA TYR A 181 17.26 11.50 13.87
C TYR A 181 16.55 11.97 12.61
N ALA A 182 17.25 11.95 11.49
CA ALA A 182 16.66 12.00 10.16
C ALA A 182 16.31 10.55 9.77
N ILE A 183 15.02 10.28 9.51
CA ILE A 183 14.52 8.93 9.27
C ILE A 183 13.84 8.90 7.91
N GLU A 184 14.37 8.07 7.01
CA GLU A 184 13.79 7.78 5.71
C GLU A 184 13.12 6.40 5.77
N ILE A 185 11.80 6.36 5.53
CA ILE A 185 11.03 5.12 5.53
C ILE A 185 11.11 4.52 4.13
N MET A 186 11.63 3.31 4.02
CA MET A 186 11.80 2.60 2.76
C MET A 186 10.72 1.53 2.57
N PRO A 187 10.42 1.15 1.32
CA PRO A 187 9.54 0.03 1.06
C PRO A 187 10.09 -1.27 1.67
N PRO A 188 9.20 -2.20 2.07
CA PRO A 188 9.61 -3.52 2.54
C PRO A 188 10.34 -4.28 1.43
N LEU A 189 11.16 -5.27 1.81
CA LEU A 189 11.88 -6.12 0.87
C LEU A 189 10.89 -6.89 -0.03
N THR A 190 11.21 -6.96 -1.32
CA THR A 190 10.51 -7.81 -2.28
C THR A 190 10.85 -9.28 -2.03
N ALA A 191 10.04 -10.20 -2.58
CA ALA A 191 10.26 -11.64 -2.41
C ALA A 191 11.66 -12.08 -2.88
N LYS A 192 12.16 -11.51 -4.00
CA LYS A 192 13.49 -11.80 -4.54
C LYS A 192 14.61 -11.37 -3.59
N GLU A 193 14.54 -10.15 -3.07
CA GLU A 193 15.54 -9.62 -2.14
C GLU A 193 15.55 -10.38 -0.80
N LEU A 194 14.40 -10.94 -0.39
CA LEU A 194 14.30 -11.77 0.79
C LEU A 194 15.01 -13.12 0.60
N ASP A 195 14.90 -13.73 -0.57
CA ASP A 195 15.60 -14.98 -0.88
C ASP A 195 17.11 -14.78 -0.99
N GLU A 196 17.56 -13.68 -1.60
CA GLU A 196 18.98 -13.30 -1.59
C GLU A 196 19.52 -13.05 -0.16
N LEU A 197 18.68 -12.49 0.71
CA LEU A 197 19.05 -12.25 2.11
C LEU A 197 19.17 -13.57 2.88
N LYS A 198 18.24 -14.52 2.66
CA LYS A 198 18.35 -15.88 3.21
C LYS A 198 19.63 -16.57 2.74
N GLN A 199 19.96 -16.50 1.45
CA GLN A 199 21.20 -17.06 0.91
C GLN A 199 22.44 -16.44 1.57
N ARG A 200 22.46 -15.11 1.74
CA ARG A 200 23.55 -14.42 2.45
C ARG A 200 23.68 -14.84 3.91
N GLN A 201 22.57 -15.07 4.62
CA GLN A 201 22.58 -15.56 6.00
C GLN A 201 23.15 -16.98 6.10
N ILE A 202 22.72 -17.88 5.21
CA ILE A 202 23.25 -19.25 5.11
C ILE A 202 24.77 -19.25 4.89
N ILE A 203 25.26 -18.42 3.97
CA ILE A 203 26.70 -18.29 3.69
C ILE A 203 27.46 -17.72 4.90
N ALA A 204 26.86 -16.77 5.62
CA ALA A 204 27.44 -16.16 6.81
C ALA A 204 27.40 -17.07 8.06
N GLY A 205 26.78 -18.25 7.97
CA GLY A 205 26.71 -19.22 9.07
C GLY A 205 25.80 -18.81 10.23
N ASN A 206 24.83 -17.92 9.98
CA ASN A 206 23.81 -17.49 10.93
C ASN A 206 22.41 -17.88 10.46
#